data_AF-A0A7C5Y8D5-F1
#
_entry.id   AF-A0A7C5Y8D5-F1
#
_cell.length_a   1.000
_cell.length_b   1.000
_cell.length_c   1.000
_cell.angle_alpha   90.00
_cell.angle_beta   90.00
_cell.angle_gamma   90.00
#
_symmetry.space_group_name_H-M   'P 1'
#
loop_
_entity.id
_entity.type
_entity.pdbx_description
1 polymer ?
#
loop_
_entity_poly.entity_id
_entity_poly.type
_entity_poly.pdbx_seq_one_letter_code
_entity_poly.pdbx_strand_id
1 'polypeptide(L)'
;MPFMIEKEGKQQQFERIPGVPILKVIGVGGAGCNAINRMAEMGLKGVTLIAVNTDAQVLEVSKADVTVQIGEKLTKGLGAGGNPKVGEEAALEDRKKLEDILHGTDMLFITAGFGGGTGTGAAPVIAEIAKNLGVLTVAIVTMPFFFEGTPRWNVALEGVKRISGKVD
;
A
#
# COMPACT_ATOMS: atom_id res chain seq x y z
N MET A 1 -21.32 -8.38 9.50
CA MET A 1 -20.56 -9.54 8.98
C MET A 1 -19.14 -9.44 9.50
N PRO A 2 -18.58 -10.54 10.04
CA PRO A 2 -17.16 -10.60 10.39
C PRO A 2 -16.29 -10.54 9.12
N PHE A 3 -15.11 -9.95 9.21
CA PHE A 3 -14.13 -9.88 8.11
C PHE A 3 -12.88 -10.71 8.46
N MET A 4 -12.23 -11.26 7.42
CA MET A 4 -11.13 -12.22 7.56
C MET A 4 -9.79 -11.51 7.36
N ILE A 5 -8.85 -11.70 8.29
CA ILE A 5 -7.44 -11.32 8.13
C ILE A 5 -6.58 -12.55 8.41
N GLU A 6 -5.65 -12.84 7.51
CA GLU A 6 -4.66 -13.91 7.71
C GLU A 6 -3.50 -13.39 8.58
N LYS A 7 -3.32 -13.99 9.76
CA LYS A 7 -2.09 -13.90 10.56
C LYS A 7 -1.71 -15.30 11.03
N GLU A 8 -0.44 -15.68 10.85
CA GLU A 8 0.14 -16.91 11.40
C GLU A 8 -0.65 -18.22 11.11
N GLY A 9 -1.19 -18.37 9.90
CA GLY A 9 -1.86 -19.61 9.48
C GLY A 9 -3.14 -19.96 10.26
N LYS A 10 -3.68 -19.03 11.06
CA LYS A 10 -4.96 -19.18 11.75
C LYS A 10 -5.95 -18.11 11.27
N GLN A 11 -7.06 -18.55 10.70
CA GLN A 11 -8.21 -17.68 10.42
C GLN A 11 -8.82 -17.23 11.75
N GLN A 12 -8.67 -15.94 12.07
CA GLN A 12 -9.29 -15.35 13.25
C GLN A 12 -10.45 -14.45 12.83
N GLN A 13 -11.61 -14.73 13.41
CA GLN A 13 -12.87 -14.06 13.14
C GLN A 13 -12.97 -12.80 14.01
N PHE A 14 -12.87 -11.61 13.43
CA PHE A 14 -13.06 -10.36 14.17
C PHE A 14 -14.53 -9.92 14.10
N GLU A 15 -15.17 -9.81 15.27
CA GLU A 15 -16.51 -9.23 15.38
C GLU A 15 -16.45 -7.71 15.21
N ARG A 16 -17.28 -7.18 14.30
CA ARG A 16 -17.43 -5.73 14.10
C ARG A 16 -18.18 -5.16 15.30
N ILE A 17 -17.53 -4.31 16.09
CA ILE A 17 -18.20 -3.51 17.11
C ILE A 17 -19.07 -2.46 16.39
N PRO A 18 -20.41 -2.45 16.59
CA PRO A 18 -21.28 -1.49 15.94
C PRO A 18 -20.85 -0.04 16.25
N GLY A 19 -20.72 0.79 15.21
CA GLY A 19 -20.36 2.20 15.35
C GLY A 19 -18.86 2.52 15.37
N VAL A 20 -17.98 1.51 15.39
CA VAL A 20 -16.53 1.73 15.28
C VAL A 20 -16.07 1.50 13.84
N PRO A 21 -15.48 2.50 13.16
CA PRO A 21 -15.00 2.34 11.79
C PRO A 21 -13.75 1.46 11.71
N ILE A 22 -13.66 0.64 10.66
CA ILE A 22 -12.50 -0.20 10.36
C ILE A 22 -11.50 0.64 9.55
N LEU A 23 -10.37 0.95 10.19
CA LEU A 23 -9.30 1.75 9.62
C LEU A 23 -8.13 0.87 9.17
N LYS A 24 -7.63 1.09 7.97
CA LYS A 24 -6.42 0.43 7.47
C LYS A 24 -5.40 1.46 6.98
N VAL A 25 -4.13 1.21 7.23
CA VAL A 25 -3.01 2.00 6.69
C VAL A 25 -2.19 1.09 5.79
N ILE A 26 -2.01 1.48 4.53
CA ILE A 26 -1.25 0.72 3.54
C ILE A 26 -0.02 1.48 3.11
N GLY A 27 1.16 0.94 3.42
CA GLY A 27 2.46 1.45 3.02
C GLY A 27 2.92 0.80 1.73
N VAL A 28 3.13 1.60 0.68
CA VAL A 28 3.45 1.10 -0.66
C VAL A 28 4.89 1.43 -1.06
N GLY A 29 5.65 0.40 -1.43
CA GLY A 29 7.07 0.49 -1.77
C GLY A 29 7.96 0.77 -0.55
N GLY A 30 9.28 0.89 -0.77
CA GLY A 30 10.26 0.96 0.32
C GLY A 30 10.00 2.06 1.36
N ALA A 31 9.74 3.30 0.92
CA ALA A 31 9.46 4.41 1.83
C ALA A 31 8.14 4.21 2.61
N GLY A 32 7.10 3.69 1.94
CA GLY A 32 5.82 3.39 2.60
C GLY A 32 5.95 2.26 3.62
N CYS A 33 6.67 1.17 3.28
CA CYS A 33 6.97 0.08 4.20
C CYS A 33 7.78 0.57 5.42
N ASN A 34 8.75 1.46 5.22
CA ASN A 34 9.50 2.06 6.32
C ASN A 34 8.60 2.89 7.25
N ALA A 35 7.65 3.66 6.69
CA ALA A 35 6.68 4.40 7.48
C ALA A 35 5.78 3.47 8.31
N ILE A 36 5.30 2.38 7.70
CA ILE A 36 4.53 1.34 8.38
C ILE A 36 5.31 0.71 9.54
N ASN A 37 6.57 0.35 9.31
CA ASN A 37 7.42 -0.21 10.37
C ASN A 37 7.55 0.75 11.55
N ARG A 38 7.68 2.05 11.28
CA ARG A 38 7.73 3.06 12.35
C ARG A 38 6.40 3.17 13.11
N MET A 39 5.27 3.12 12.42
CA MET A 39 3.95 3.13 13.06
C MET A 39 3.73 1.89 13.94
N ALA A 40 4.19 0.72 13.49
CA ALA A 40 4.13 -0.52 14.24
C ALA A 40 4.99 -0.44 15.52
N GLU A 41 6.22 0.05 15.41
CA GLU A 41 7.11 0.26 16.56
C GLU A 41 6.56 1.24 17.59
N MET A 42 5.82 2.26 17.15
CA MET A 42 5.16 3.23 18.02
C MET A 42 3.92 2.65 18.72
N GLY A 43 3.49 1.44 18.36
CA GLY A 43 2.34 0.77 18.97
C GLY A 43 1.01 1.42 18.62
N LEU A 44 0.86 1.91 17.38
CA LEU A 44 -0.38 2.52 16.91
C LEU A 44 -1.54 1.52 17.03
N LYS A 45 -2.61 1.88 17.75
CA LYS A 45 -3.78 1.03 17.99
C LYS A 45 -4.96 1.47 17.13
N GLY A 46 -5.87 0.54 16.86
CA GLY A 46 -7.14 0.83 16.18
C GLY A 46 -7.03 0.94 14.66
N VAL A 47 -5.88 0.59 14.08
CA VAL A 47 -5.67 0.51 12.64
C VAL A 47 -4.99 -0.82 12.30
N THR A 48 -5.30 -1.39 11.14
CA THR A 48 -4.50 -2.49 10.58
C THR A 48 -3.38 -1.92 9.71
N LEU A 49 -2.14 -2.31 10.00
CA LEU A 49 -0.98 -1.87 9.24
C LEU A 49 -0.65 -2.88 8.14
N ILE A 50 -0.59 -2.42 6.89
CA ILE A 50 -0.35 -3.24 5.70
C ILE A 50 0.91 -2.73 4.99
N ALA A 51 1.86 -3.61 4.68
CA ALA A 51 3.01 -3.30 3.83
C ALA A 51 2.85 -3.96 2.46
N VAL A 52 2.98 -3.19 1.39
CA VAL A 52 2.90 -3.66 0.00
C VAL A 52 4.19 -3.35 -0.73
N ASN A 53 4.82 -4.36 -1.33
CA ASN A 53 6.01 -4.14 -2.14
C ASN A 53 6.18 -5.20 -3.23
N THR A 54 6.93 -4.86 -4.27
CA THR A 54 7.42 -5.82 -5.28
C THR A 54 8.70 -6.51 -4.85
N ASP A 55 9.45 -5.89 -3.94
CA ASP A 55 10.69 -6.41 -3.38
C ASP A 55 10.39 -7.29 -2.14
N ALA A 56 10.70 -8.58 -2.25
CA ALA A 56 10.46 -9.55 -1.19
C ALA A 56 11.37 -9.32 0.03
N GLN A 57 12.59 -8.83 -0.17
CA GLN A 57 13.55 -8.58 0.91
C GLN A 57 13.05 -7.47 1.83
N VAL A 58 12.39 -6.45 1.26
CA VAL A 58 11.78 -5.37 2.05
C VAL A 58 10.61 -5.89 2.89
N LEU A 59 9.84 -6.85 2.38
CA LEU A 59 8.69 -7.41 3.09
C LEU A 59 9.10 -8.40 4.18
N GLU A 60 10.20 -9.14 3.99
CA GLU A 60 10.72 -10.10 4.98
C GLU A 60 11.03 -9.45 6.33
N VAL A 61 11.55 -8.22 6.31
CA VAL A 61 11.90 -7.46 7.52
C VAL A 61 10.77 -6.52 7.99
N SER A 62 9.59 -6.62 7.39
CA SER A 62 8.43 -5.77 7.73
C SER A 62 7.87 -6.10 9.12
N LYS A 63 7.44 -5.06 9.83
CA LYS A 63 6.74 -5.13 11.12
C LYS A 63 5.23 -4.90 11.00
N ALA A 64 4.72 -4.86 9.76
CA ALA A 64 3.30 -4.68 9.48
C ALA A 64 2.47 -5.86 10.02
N ASP A 65 1.17 -5.63 10.23
CA ASP A 65 0.25 -6.73 10.55
C ASP A 65 0.04 -7.66 9.36
N VAL A 66 0.07 -7.11 8.16
CA VAL A 66 -0.13 -7.83 6.89
C VAL A 66 0.94 -7.39 5.90
N THR A 67 1.58 -8.35 5.23
CA THR A 67 2.54 -8.09 4.15
C THR A 67 1.99 -8.63 2.83
N VAL A 68 2.09 -7.82 1.78
CA VAL A 68 1.57 -8.14 0.45
C VAL A 68 2.69 -7.97 -0.56
N GLN A 69 3.24 -9.08 -1.01
CA GLN A 69 4.05 -9.07 -2.22
C GLN A 69 3.13 -8.95 -3.44
N ILE A 70 3.48 -8.02 -4.34
CA ILE A 70 2.81 -7.79 -5.61
C ILE A 70 3.77 -8.00 -6.79
N GLY A 71 3.26 -8.43 -7.94
CA GLY A 71 4.03 -8.66 -9.16
C GLY A 71 5.07 -9.75 -8.99
N GLU A 72 4.73 -10.84 -8.31
CA GLU A 72 5.66 -11.96 -8.07
C GLU A 72 6.14 -12.56 -9.40
N LYS A 73 5.27 -12.72 -10.39
CA LYS A 73 5.66 -13.28 -11.70
C LYS A 73 6.46 -12.28 -12.52
N LEU A 74 6.08 -11.00 -12.46
CA LEU A 74 6.73 -9.92 -13.20
C LEU A 74 8.14 -9.62 -12.69
N THR A 75 8.32 -9.51 -11.38
CA THR A 75 9.55 -9.02 -10.76
C THR A 75 10.40 -10.12 -10.13
N LYS A 76 9.84 -11.32 -9.93
CA LYS A 76 10.47 -12.44 -9.21
C LYS A 76 10.92 -12.04 -7.80
N GLY A 77 10.24 -11.06 -7.19
CA GLY A 77 10.58 -10.54 -5.87
C GLY A 77 11.79 -9.60 -5.82
N LEU A 78 12.33 -9.17 -6.96
CA LEU A 78 13.52 -8.31 -7.04
C LEU A 78 13.20 -6.81 -7.08
N GLY A 79 11.92 -6.45 -7.01
CA GLY A 79 11.48 -5.05 -7.03
C GLY A 79 11.25 -4.47 -8.43
N ALA A 80 10.75 -3.23 -8.46
CA ALA A 80 10.36 -2.53 -9.70
C ALA A 80 11.50 -1.76 -10.41
N GLY A 81 12.73 -1.80 -9.88
CA GLY A 81 13.91 -1.16 -10.50
C GLY A 81 13.78 0.36 -10.73
N GLY A 82 12.95 1.05 -9.94
CA GLY A 82 12.69 2.48 -10.12
C GLY A 82 11.73 2.83 -11.26
N ASN A 83 11.16 1.84 -11.96
CA ASN A 83 10.22 2.06 -13.05
C ASN A 83 8.76 2.03 -12.54
N PRO A 84 8.00 3.14 -12.63
CA PRO A 84 6.61 3.19 -12.18
C PRO A 84 5.68 2.24 -12.93
N LYS A 85 5.95 1.97 -14.22
CA LYS A 85 5.11 1.06 -15.00
C LYS A 85 5.15 -0.36 -14.44
N VAL A 86 6.32 -0.82 -14.02
CA VAL A 86 6.48 -2.14 -13.38
C VAL A 86 5.72 -2.19 -12.05
N GLY A 87 5.74 -1.12 -11.26
CA GLY A 87 4.96 -1.02 -10.03
C GLY A 87 3.45 -1.07 -10.26
N GLU A 88 2.98 -0.41 -11.32
CA GLU A 88 1.58 -0.43 -11.74
C GLU A 88 1.13 -1.80 -12.24
N GLU A 89 1.89 -2.40 -13.15
CA GLU A 89 1.61 -3.75 -13.67
C GLU A 89 1.63 -4.80 -12.56
N ALA A 90 2.57 -4.70 -11.61
CA ALA A 90 2.61 -5.56 -10.43
C ALA A 90 1.35 -5.44 -9.57
N ALA A 91 0.84 -4.23 -9.36
CA ALA A 91 -0.39 -4.03 -8.59
C ALA A 91 -1.63 -4.54 -9.33
N LEU A 92 -1.65 -4.44 -10.67
CA LEU A 92 -2.72 -4.98 -11.50
C LEU A 92 -2.71 -6.52 -11.54
N GLU A 93 -1.52 -7.13 -11.60
CA GLU A 93 -1.35 -8.59 -11.52
C GLU A 93 -2.01 -9.16 -10.26
N ASP A 94 -1.79 -8.50 -9.12
CA ASP A 94 -2.30 -8.90 -7.81
C ASP A 94 -3.55 -8.11 -7.37
N ARG A 95 -4.32 -7.58 -8.31
CA ARG A 95 -5.51 -6.75 -8.03
C ARG A 95 -6.49 -7.46 -7.10
N LYS A 96 -6.79 -8.74 -7.35
CA LYS A 96 -7.74 -9.52 -6.55
C LYS A 96 -7.27 -9.65 -5.09
N LYS A 97 -5.97 -9.89 -4.89
CA LYS A 97 -5.35 -9.98 -3.56
C LYS A 97 -5.49 -8.65 -2.80
N LEU A 98 -5.30 -7.52 -3.49
CA LEU A 98 -5.50 -6.19 -2.92
C LEU A 98 -6.98 -5.92 -2.60
N GLU A 99 -7.91 -6.31 -3.49
CA GLU A 99 -9.36 -6.21 -3.27
C GLU A 99 -9.80 -6.98 -2.01
N ASP A 100 -9.36 -8.23 -1.86
CA ASP A 100 -9.68 -9.09 -0.71
C ASP A 100 -9.20 -8.46 0.61
N ILE A 101 -7.99 -7.89 0.61
CA ILE A 101 -7.41 -7.23 1.79
C ILE A 101 -8.12 -5.92 2.11
N LEU A 102 -8.58 -5.17 1.11
CA LEU A 102 -9.27 -3.90 1.30
C LEU A 102 -10.76 -4.06 1.60
N HIS A 103 -11.33 -5.25 1.38
CA HIS A 103 -12.73 -5.53 1.66
C HIS A 103 -13.09 -5.26 3.14
N GLY A 104 -14.28 -4.69 3.37
CA GLY A 104 -14.79 -4.36 4.70
C GLY A 104 -14.08 -3.20 5.41
N THR A 105 -13.25 -2.43 4.70
CA THR A 105 -12.59 -1.23 5.23
C THR A 105 -13.53 -0.04 5.14
N ASP A 106 -13.67 0.74 6.21
CA ASP A 106 -14.46 1.98 6.19
C ASP A 106 -13.58 3.16 5.72
N MET A 107 -12.30 3.19 6.12
CA MET A 107 -11.33 4.21 5.70
C MET A 107 -9.93 3.64 5.49
N LEU A 108 -9.30 4.03 4.38
CA LEU A 108 -7.96 3.63 3.98
C LEU A 108 -7.02 4.84 3.93
N PHE A 109 -5.89 4.72 4.62
CA PHE A 109 -4.77 5.64 4.49
C PHE A 109 -3.68 5.00 3.63
N ILE A 110 -3.38 5.60 2.49
CA ILE A 110 -2.28 5.17 1.61
C ILE A 110 -1.05 6.01 1.93
N THR A 111 0.07 5.38 2.25
CA THR A 111 1.35 6.08 2.45
C THR A 111 2.42 5.56 1.50
N ALA A 112 3.08 6.46 0.80
CA ALA A 112 4.12 6.11 -0.17
C ALA A 112 5.14 7.24 -0.36
N GLY A 113 6.36 6.87 -0.72
CA GLY A 113 7.34 7.79 -1.29
C GLY A 113 7.25 7.79 -2.80
N PHE A 114 7.01 8.96 -3.39
CA PHE A 114 6.92 9.11 -4.83
C PHE A 114 8.28 9.44 -5.44
N GLY A 115 8.48 9.05 -6.71
CA GLY A 115 9.74 9.17 -7.43
C GLY A 115 10.45 7.82 -7.65
N GLY A 116 9.99 6.75 -6.99
CA GLY A 116 10.45 5.38 -7.21
C GLY A 116 9.56 4.60 -8.18
N GLY A 117 9.77 3.28 -8.26
CA GLY A 117 8.96 2.40 -9.11
C GLY A 117 7.67 1.94 -8.42
N THR A 118 7.80 1.14 -7.36
CA THR A 118 6.66 0.51 -6.69
C THR A 118 5.68 1.51 -6.09
N GLY A 119 6.16 2.44 -5.25
CA GLY A 119 5.29 3.42 -4.60
C GLY A 119 4.51 4.28 -5.59
N THR A 120 5.19 4.82 -6.60
CA THR A 120 4.58 5.68 -7.61
C THR A 120 3.64 4.94 -8.56
N GLY A 121 3.99 3.71 -8.94
CA GLY A 121 3.18 2.89 -9.84
C GLY A 121 1.96 2.25 -9.19
N ALA A 122 2.16 1.65 -8.02
CA ALA A 122 1.15 0.82 -7.37
C ALA A 122 0.15 1.63 -6.53
N ALA A 123 0.57 2.74 -5.90
CA ALA A 123 -0.32 3.52 -5.03
C ALA A 123 -1.57 4.05 -5.76
N PRO A 124 -1.49 4.59 -7.00
CA PRO A 124 -2.69 4.96 -7.75
C PRO A 124 -3.62 3.79 -8.06
N VAL A 125 -3.10 2.56 -8.24
CA VAL A 125 -3.93 1.37 -8.50
C VAL A 125 -4.66 0.95 -7.23
N ILE A 126 -3.96 0.94 -6.10
CA ILE A 126 -4.54 0.65 -4.78
C ILE A 126 -5.65 1.66 -4.42
N ALA A 127 -5.42 2.95 -4.68
CA ALA A 127 -6.42 4.00 -4.47
C ALA A 127 -7.68 3.77 -5.31
N GLU A 128 -7.51 3.38 -6.57
CA GLU A 128 -8.63 3.04 -7.46
C GLU A 128 -9.45 1.87 -6.93
N ILE A 129 -8.77 0.81 -6.47
CA ILE A 129 -9.42 -0.37 -5.90
C ILE A 129 -10.24 0.03 -4.67
N ALA A 130 -9.65 0.79 -3.74
CA ALA A 130 -10.32 1.25 -2.53
C ALA A 130 -11.57 2.08 -2.85
N LYS A 131 -11.46 3.02 -3.79
CA LYS A 131 -12.58 3.86 -4.23
C LYS A 131 -13.70 3.05 -4.87
N ASN A 132 -13.37 2.05 -5.70
CA ASN A 132 -14.35 1.14 -6.29
C ASN A 132 -15.08 0.28 -5.26
N LEU A 133 -14.44 0.00 -4.12
CA LEU A 133 -15.03 -0.71 -2.98
C LEU A 133 -15.85 0.22 -2.06
N GLY A 134 -15.93 1.52 -2.35
CA GLY A 134 -16.65 2.51 -1.54
C GLY A 134 -15.93 2.90 -0.25
N VAL A 135 -14.61 2.70 -0.18
CA VAL A 135 -13.78 3.04 0.98
C VAL A 135 -13.37 4.51 0.91
N LEU A 136 -13.51 5.25 2.03
CA LEU A 136 -12.97 6.60 2.14
C LEU A 136 -11.44 6.55 2.06
N THR A 137 -10.86 7.14 1.02
CA THR A 137 -9.46 6.90 0.64
C THR A 137 -8.64 8.18 0.71
N VAL A 138 -7.70 8.23 1.66
CA VAL A 138 -6.78 9.37 1.83
C VAL A 138 -5.37 8.93 1.50
N ALA A 139 -4.66 9.66 0.63
CA ALA A 139 -3.26 9.40 0.32
C ALA A 139 -2.33 10.46 0.92
N ILE A 140 -1.32 9.99 1.66
CA ILE A 140 -0.27 10.78 2.28
C ILE A 140 1.05 10.38 1.61
N VAL A 141 1.47 11.18 0.63
CA VAL A 141 2.65 10.88 -0.20
C VAL A 141 3.76 11.89 0.04
N THR A 142 5.01 11.42 -0.02
CA THR A 142 6.20 12.28 0.07
C THR A 142 6.80 12.47 -1.31
N MET A 143 7.27 13.68 -1.58
CA MET A 143 8.03 14.03 -2.77
C MET A 143 9.52 13.76 -2.53
N PRO A 144 10.30 13.42 -3.57
CA PRO A 144 11.73 13.17 -3.42
C PRO A 144 12.48 14.46 -3.04
N PHE A 145 13.61 14.33 -2.38
CA PHE A 145 14.46 15.48 -2.08
C PHE A 145 15.10 16.06 -3.36
N PHE A 146 15.48 17.34 -3.33
CA PHE A 146 16.12 18.00 -4.48
C PHE A 146 17.39 17.28 -4.97
N PHE A 147 18.16 16.69 -4.05
CA PHE A 147 19.40 15.98 -4.39
C PHE A 147 19.18 14.61 -5.05
N GLU A 148 17.94 14.09 -5.07
CA GLU A 148 17.61 12.82 -5.73
C GLU A 148 17.45 12.95 -7.26
N GLY A 149 17.50 14.19 -7.77
CA GLY A 149 17.56 14.50 -9.18
C GLY A 149 16.19 14.70 -9.86
N THR A 150 16.21 15.51 -10.92
CA THR A 150 15.04 15.84 -11.74
C THR A 150 14.26 14.62 -12.25
N PRO A 151 14.89 13.50 -12.67
CA PRO A 151 14.14 12.34 -13.14
C PRO A 151 13.17 11.77 -12.09
N ARG A 152 13.61 11.62 -10.83
CA ARG A 152 12.74 11.15 -9.74
C ARG A 152 11.63 12.15 -9.43
N TRP A 153 11.93 13.45 -9.48
CA TRP A 153 10.93 14.50 -9.27
C TRP A 153 9.81 14.45 -10.32
N ASN A 154 10.15 14.28 -11.60
CA ASN A 154 9.17 14.19 -12.67
C ASN A 154 8.27 12.94 -12.53
N VAL A 155 8.88 11.80 -12.21
CA VAL A 155 8.15 10.56 -11.89
C VAL A 155 7.19 10.78 -10.73
N ALA A 156 7.63 11.47 -9.67
CA ALA A 156 6.79 11.76 -8.53
C ALA A 156 5.59 12.64 -8.90
N LEU A 157 5.81 13.71 -9.68
CA LEU A 157 4.74 14.58 -10.17
C LEU A 157 3.71 13.83 -11.01
N GLU A 158 4.14 12.93 -11.89
CA GLU A 158 3.24 12.06 -12.65
C GLU A 158 2.41 11.16 -11.72
N GLY A 159 3.04 10.58 -10.70
CA GLY A 159 2.35 9.84 -9.64
C GLY A 159 1.26 10.66 -8.95
N VAL A 160 1.59 11.90 -8.55
CA VAL A 160 0.63 12.81 -7.90
C VAL A 160 -0.57 13.03 -8.81
N LYS A 161 -0.35 13.39 -10.08
CA LYS A 161 -1.43 13.61 -11.05
C LYS A 161 -2.32 12.37 -11.20
N ARG A 162 -1.73 11.18 -11.20
CA ARG A 162 -2.46 9.91 -11.34
C ARG A 162 -3.29 9.54 -10.11
N ILE A 163 -2.78 9.81 -8.90
CA ILE A 163 -3.48 9.45 -7.66
C ILE A 163 -4.55 10.48 -7.28
N SER A 164 -4.38 11.76 -7.63
CA SER A 164 -5.30 12.84 -7.23
C SER A 164 -6.76 12.61 -7.65
N GLY A 165 -7.03 11.96 -8.79
CA GLY A 165 -8.41 11.65 -9.22
C GLY A 165 -9.01 10.41 -8.55
N LYS A 166 -8.20 9.66 -7.79
CA LYS A 166 -8.53 8.32 -7.26
C LYS A 166 -8.63 8.30 -5.73
N VAL A 167 -8.44 9.44 -5.09
CA VAL A 167 -8.56 9.64 -3.65
C VAL A 167 -9.70 10.63 -3.37
N ASP A 168 -10.00 10.81 -2.09
CA ASP A 168 -10.98 11.78 -1.57
C ASP A 168 -10.30 12.99 -0.92
#